data_AF-A0ABD4VAQ6-F1
#
_entry.id   AF-A0ABD4VAQ6-F1
#
_cell.length_a   1.000
_cell.length_b   1.000
_cell.length_c   1.000
_cell.angle_alpha   90.00
_cell.angle_beta   90.00
_cell.angle_gamma   90.00
#
_symmetry.space_group_name_H-M   'P 1'
#
loop_
_entity.id
_entity.type
_entity.pdbx_description
1 polymer ?
#
loop_
_entity_poly.entity_id
_entity_poly.type
_entity_poly.pdbx_seq_one_letter_code
_entity_poly.pdbx_strand_id
1 'polypeptide(L)'
;MPLLIRGLAVFDDAHARDKALYLTWLAEAYATAGEVEEAVAVAVRAVELADGVASARPRRRIEHVVSRLALDHGSVPAVAELVERTA
;
A
#
# COMPACT_ATOMS: atom_id res chain seq x y z
N MET A 1 -8.33 -17.63 11.82
CA MET A 1 -7.20 -16.71 11.55
C MET A 1 -6.69 -16.97 10.13
N PRO A 2 -6.81 -16.01 9.19
CA PRO A 2 -6.45 -16.21 7.78
C PRO A 2 -4.98 -16.56 7.61
N LEU A 3 -4.68 -17.53 6.74
CA LEU A 3 -3.32 -18.00 6.44
C LEU A 3 -2.39 -16.87 5.92
N LEU A 4 -2.98 -15.85 5.30
CA LEU A 4 -2.31 -14.62 4.88
C LEU A 4 -1.62 -13.88 6.04
N ILE A 5 -2.12 -13.99 7.28
CA ILE A 5 -1.52 -13.31 8.44
C ILE A 5 -0.30 -14.09 8.97
N ARG A 6 -0.31 -15.43 8.84
CA ARG A 6 0.77 -16.29 9.36
C ARG A 6 2.03 -16.26 8.48
N GLY A 7 1.88 -16.09 7.16
CA GLY A 7 3.01 -15.96 6.24
C GLY A 7 3.85 -14.68 6.43
N LEU A 8 3.35 -13.72 7.22
CA LEU A 8 3.97 -12.41 7.43
C LEU A 8 4.82 -12.35 8.70
N ALA A 9 4.87 -13.43 9.49
CA ALA A 9 5.65 -13.45 10.72
C ALA A 9 7.15 -13.73 10.47
N VAL A 10 7.56 -13.95 9.21
CA VAL A 10 8.93 -14.32 8.82
C VAL A 10 9.43 -13.34 7.75
N PHE A 11 9.62 -12.07 8.11
CA PHE A 11 10.09 -11.05 7.17
C PHE A 11 11.61 -11.04 7.08
N ASP A 12 12.12 -11.68 6.02
CA ASP A 12 13.36 -11.28 5.38
C ASP A 12 13.09 -10.08 4.45
N ASP A 13 14.07 -9.19 4.28
CA ASP A 13 14.02 -7.99 3.43
C ASP A 13 13.54 -8.33 2.00
N ALA A 14 13.87 -9.53 1.52
CA ALA A 14 13.43 -10.02 0.21
C ALA A 14 11.89 -10.13 0.12
N HIS A 15 11.23 -10.67 1.14
CA HIS A 15 9.78 -10.86 1.15
C HIS A 15 9.03 -9.56 1.45
N ALA A 16 9.61 -8.67 2.26
CA ALA A 16 9.01 -7.37 2.56
C ALA A 16 8.90 -6.49 1.30
N ARG A 17 9.93 -6.48 0.43
CA ARG A 17 9.92 -5.75 -0.86
C ARG A 17 8.81 -6.25 -1.79
N ASP A 18 8.80 -7.56 -2.05
CA ASP A 18 7.86 -8.16 -3.00
C ASP A 18 6.43 -8.05 -2.48
N LYS A 19 6.24 -8.21 -1.17
CA LYS A 19 4.93 -8.02 -0.56
C LYS A 19 4.44 -6.58 -0.66
N ALA A 20 5.29 -5.59 -0.39
CA ALA A 20 4.93 -4.19 -0.59
C ALA A 20 4.49 -3.94 -2.04
N LEU A 21 5.19 -4.52 -3.01
CA LEU A 21 4.82 -4.45 -4.42
C LEU A 21 3.43 -5.07 -4.69
N TYR A 22 3.15 -6.29 -4.23
CA TYR A 22 1.84 -6.92 -4.44
C TYR A 22 0.69 -6.15 -3.79
N LEU A 23 0.90 -5.56 -2.62
CA LEU A 23 -0.11 -4.73 -1.96
C LEU A 23 -0.45 -3.50 -2.81
N THR A 24 0.49 -2.94 -3.57
CA THR A 24 0.16 -1.82 -4.48
C THR A 24 -0.84 -2.22 -5.58
N TRP A 25 -0.74 -3.43 -6.12
CA TRP A 25 -1.70 -3.94 -7.11
C TRP A 25 -3.06 -4.25 -6.48
N LEU A 26 -3.07 -4.76 -5.25
CA LEU A 26 -4.31 -4.99 -4.53
C LEU A 26 -5.03 -3.67 -4.21
N ALA A 27 -4.29 -2.63 -3.81
CA ALA A 27 -4.86 -1.30 -3.60
C ALA A 27 -5.51 -0.75 -4.88
N GLU A 28 -4.86 -0.89 -6.04
CA GLU A 28 -5.47 -0.50 -7.32
C GLU A 28 -6.71 -1.31 -7.68
N ALA A 29 -6.72 -2.61 -7.40
CA ALA A 29 -7.88 -3.46 -7.63
C ALA A 29 -9.08 -3.02 -6.78
N TYR A 30 -8.85 -2.71 -5.49
CA TYR A 30 -9.87 -2.16 -4.61
C TYR A 30 -10.38 -0.80 -5.08
N ALA A 31 -9.48 0.11 -5.46
CA ALA A 31 -9.85 1.41 -6.00
C ALA A 31 -10.69 1.28 -7.28
N THR A 32 -10.32 0.37 -8.18
CA THR A 32 -11.07 0.08 -9.42
C THR A 32 -12.46 -0.49 -9.12
N ALA A 33 -12.61 -1.24 -8.03
CA ALA A 33 -13.90 -1.76 -7.56
C ALA A 33 -14.75 -0.71 -6.81
N GLY A 34 -14.21 0.49 -6.54
CA GLY A 34 -14.87 1.52 -5.74
C GLY A 34 -14.75 1.31 -4.22
N GLU A 35 -13.98 0.31 -3.78
CA GLU A 35 -13.69 0.01 -2.37
C GLU A 35 -12.49 0.87 -1.92
N VAL A 36 -12.71 2.18 -1.81
CA VAL A 36 -11.61 3.17 -1.64
C VAL A 36 -10.95 3.03 -0.28
N GLU A 37 -11.73 2.79 0.78
CA GLU A 37 -11.24 2.62 2.15
C GLU A 37 -10.34 1.37 2.28
N GLU A 38 -10.72 0.27 1.63
CA GLU A 38 -9.92 -0.95 1.54
C GLU A 38 -8.64 -0.70 0.73
N ALA A 39 -8.72 0.07 -0.36
CA ALA A 39 -7.56 0.48 -1.13
C ALA A 39 -6.55 1.26 -0.27
N VAL A 40 -7.04 2.20 0.54
CA VAL A 40 -6.22 2.97 1.48
C VAL A 40 -5.57 2.06 2.52
N ALA A 41 -6.35 1.18 3.17
CA ALA A 41 -5.84 0.29 4.21
C ALA A 41 -4.69 -0.60 3.70
N VAL A 42 -4.82 -1.10 2.47
CA VAL A 42 -3.78 -1.91 1.82
C VAL A 42 -2.57 -1.07 1.43
N ALA A 43 -2.76 0.16 0.91
CA ALA A 43 -1.68 1.08 0.57
C ALA A 43 -0.87 1.48 1.80
N VAL A 44 -1.53 1.75 2.94
CA VAL A 44 -0.89 1.97 4.25
C VAL A 44 0.03 0.80 4.61
N ARG A 45 -0.44 -0.44 4.44
CA ARG A 45 0.37 -1.61 4.76
C ARG A 45 1.56 -1.77 3.83
N ALA A 46 1.44 -1.33 2.57
CA ALA A 46 2.55 -1.31 1.62
C ALA A 46 3.63 -0.30 2.06
N VAL A 47 3.24 0.90 2.51
CA VAL A 47 4.15 1.92 3.06
C VAL A 47 4.93 1.36 4.24
N GLU A 48 4.25 0.79 5.23
CA GLU A 48 4.89 0.25 6.44
C GLU A 48 5.92 -0.85 6.14
N LEU A 49 5.66 -1.69 5.13
CA LEU A 49 6.59 -2.72 4.70
C LEU A 49 7.77 -2.16 3.91
N ALA A 50 7.56 -1.08 3.16
CA ALA A 50 8.61 -0.44 2.37
C ALA A 50 9.57 0.39 3.24
N ASP A 51 9.10 1.00 4.34
CA ASP A 51 9.95 1.76 5.26
C ASP A 51 11.02 0.90 5.95
N GLY A 52 10.74 -0.39 6.14
CA GLY A 52 11.69 -1.34 6.71
C GLY A 52 12.78 -1.83 5.75
N VAL A 53 12.75 -1.41 4.48
CA VAL A 53 13.62 -2.01 3.45
C VAL A 53 14.41 -0.97 2.66
N ALA A 54 15.73 -1.17 2.56
CA ALA A 54 16.59 -0.43 1.64
C ALA A 54 16.29 -0.79 0.17
N SER A 55 15.26 -0.20 -0.42
CA SER A 55 14.93 -0.31 -1.86
C SER A 55 14.07 0.85 -2.37
N ALA A 56 14.49 1.46 -3.48
CA ALA A 56 13.74 2.54 -4.13
C ALA A 56 12.55 2.04 -4.98
N ARG A 57 12.53 0.76 -5.38
CA ARG A 57 11.54 0.25 -6.34
C ARG A 57 10.12 0.17 -5.75
N PRO A 58 9.87 -0.45 -4.57
CA PRO A 58 8.54 -0.49 -3.98
C PRO A 58 8.05 0.92 -3.63
N ARG A 59 8.95 1.79 -3.14
CA ARG A 59 8.62 3.16 -2.76
C ARG A 59 8.06 3.98 -3.91
N ARG A 60 8.72 3.98 -5.08
CA ARG A 60 8.20 4.65 -6.29
C ARG A 60 6.85 4.12 -6.74
N ARG A 61 6.61 2.81 -6.59
CA ARG A 61 5.33 2.20 -6.96
C ARG A 61 4.21 2.64 -6.01
N ILE A 62 4.51 2.71 -4.72
CA ILE A 62 3.58 3.19 -3.69
C ILE A 62 3.23 4.66 -3.95
N GLU A 63 4.22 5.52 -4.18
CA GLU A 63 4.01 6.93 -4.53
C GLU A 63 3.06 7.09 -5.73
N HIS A 64 3.21 6.23 -6.75
CA HIS A 64 2.31 6.23 -7.91
C HIS A 64 0.87 5.89 -7.52
N VAL A 65 0.65 4.84 -6.71
CA VAL A 65 -0.70 4.46 -6.25
C VAL A 65 -1.30 5.55 -5.37
N VAL A 66 -0.55 6.11 -4.43
CA VAL A 66 -1.04 7.19 -3.56
C VAL A 66 -1.44 8.41 -4.38
N SER A 67 -0.60 8.79 -5.37
CA SER A 67 -0.93 9.89 -6.29
C SER A 67 -2.21 9.60 -7.08
N ARG A 68 -2.39 8.37 -7.57
CA ARG A 68 -3.63 7.96 -8.26
C ARG A 68 -4.86 8.06 -7.34
N LEU A 69 -4.79 7.51 -6.14
CA LEU A 69 -5.86 7.60 -5.15
C LEU A 69 -6.21 9.05 -4.82
N ALA A 70 -5.21 9.91 -4.64
CA ALA A 70 -5.41 11.33 -4.38
C ALA A 70 -6.11 12.06 -5.54
N LEU A 71 -5.75 11.72 -6.78
CA LEU A 71 -6.36 12.32 -7.97
C LEU A 71 -7.83 11.88 -8.16
N ASP A 72 -8.13 10.61 -7.95
CA ASP A 72 -9.46 10.05 -8.23
C ASP A 72 -10.42 10.19 -7.04
N HIS A 73 -9.89 10.17 -5.81
CA HIS A 73 -10.65 10.02 -4.57
C HIS A 73 -10.20 10.99 -3.46
N GLY A 74 -9.62 12.13 -3.81
CA GLY A 74 -9.09 13.10 -2.83
C GLY A 74 -10.11 13.73 -1.86
N SER A 75 -11.41 13.57 -2.11
CA SER A 75 -12.47 13.98 -1.16
C SER A 75 -12.71 12.96 -0.04
N VAL A 76 -12.19 11.74 -0.16
CA VAL A 76 -12.31 10.69 0.86
C VAL A 76 -11.29 10.97 1.97
N PRO A 77 -11.71 11.15 3.24
CA PRO A 77 -10.79 11.51 4.33
C PRO A 77 -9.62 10.54 4.51
N ALA A 78 -9.86 9.24 4.32
CA ALA A 78 -8.84 8.21 4.42
C ALA A 78 -7.71 8.39 3.38
N VAL A 79 -8.05 8.90 2.17
CA VAL A 79 -7.07 9.17 1.12
C VAL A 79 -6.21 10.38 1.49
N ALA A 80 -6.81 11.43 2.05
CA ALA A 80 -6.06 12.61 2.52
C ALA A 80 -5.04 12.23 3.61
N GLU A 81 -5.46 11.43 4.60
CA GLU A 81 -4.57 10.94 5.65
C GLU A 81 -3.42 10.09 5.07
N LEU A 82 -3.70 9.22 4.09
CA LEU A 82 -2.67 8.44 3.41
C LEU A 82 -1.64 9.34 2.72
N VAL A 83 -2.08 10.40 2.03
CA VAL A 83 -1.19 11.36 1.37
C VAL A 83 -0.28 12.03 2.40
N GLU A 84 -0.83 12.53 3.51
CA GLU A 84 -0.05 13.18 4.59
C GLU A 84 1.02 12.25 5.17
N ARG A 85 0.73 10.95 5.27
CA ARG A 85 1.69 9.95 5.77
C ARG A 85 2.83 9.62 4.81
N THR A 86 2.69 9.96 3.53
CA THR A 86 3.64 9.61 2.47
C THR A 86 4.36 10.82 1.86
N ALA A 87 3.94 12.03 2.23
CA ALA A 87 4.62 13.28 1.93
C ALA A 87 5.94 13.42 2.72
#